data_AF-M8CWI1-F1
#
_entry.id   AF-M8CWI1-F1
#
_cell.length_a   1.000
_cell.length_b   1.000
_cell.length_c   1.000
_cell.angle_alpha   90.00
_cell.angle_beta   90.00
_cell.angle_gamma   90.00
#
_symmetry.space_group_name_H-M   'P 1'
#
loop_
_entity.id
_entity.type
_entity.pdbx_description
1 polymer ?
#
loop_
_entity_poly.entity_id
_entity_poly.type
_entity_poly.pdbx_seq_one_letter_code
_entity_poly.pdbx_strand_id
1 'polypeptide(L)'
;MKITYPHMGSLNMILKTMFEGIGVEVIDPPPSTNKTLTLGVRNSHEFACLPFKINVGNFIEALDRGADTIIMLGGIGPCRFGYYGQVQREILKDLGYDFKMIIVDPPHGRLIDFLKELASYFPNVDGKTALKSFVFAVKKMIAADKLEKFLLKYRAHEDKPGVTTKIYEEYMKKLEKAQNGKEVDKIVSEAMKKIKENANVRRKIQLKVALVGEIYMLLEPFTNMDISKSLNELGVEVTKTEYLSDYLINSAFKLPQRMEFKKNARGYLERDIGGHGLNTVANTVKYAKLNYDGVIHILPFTCTPEIVAQGIIAKISRDYNIPVMSLVYDENTGQAGYQTRLEAFVDLLYRKRMEVIC
;
A
#
# COMPACT_ATOMS: atom_id res chain seq x y z
N MET A 1 -25.58 -12.36 -3.49
CA MET A 1 -24.74 -11.19 -3.17
C MET A 1 -23.52 -11.24 -4.06
N LYS A 2 -23.17 -10.11 -4.64
CA LYS A 2 -22.02 -9.90 -5.52
C LYS A 2 -21.16 -8.82 -4.90
N ILE A 3 -20.05 -9.24 -4.30
CA ILE A 3 -19.22 -8.38 -3.47
C ILE A 3 -18.18 -7.64 -4.30
N THR A 4 -17.96 -6.38 -3.97
CA THR A 4 -16.77 -5.63 -4.34
C THR A 4 -16.13 -4.95 -3.12
N TYR A 5 -14.96 -4.36 -3.30
CA TYR A 5 -14.12 -3.75 -2.26
C TYR A 5 -13.17 -2.71 -2.91
N PRO A 6 -12.46 -1.88 -2.12
CA PRO A 6 -11.44 -0.98 -2.66
C PRO A 6 -10.34 -1.72 -3.43
N HIS A 7 -9.90 -1.16 -4.56
CA HIS A 7 -8.68 -1.62 -5.24
C HIS A 7 -7.47 -1.01 -4.52
N MET A 8 -6.51 -1.85 -4.12
CA MET A 8 -5.30 -1.41 -3.42
C MET A 8 -4.23 -2.49 -3.44
N GLY A 9 -3.31 -2.43 -4.41
CA GLY A 9 -2.18 -3.38 -4.50
C GLY A 9 -2.62 -4.85 -4.37
N SER A 10 -1.96 -5.61 -3.48
CA SER A 10 -2.25 -7.04 -3.27
C SER A 10 -3.58 -7.33 -2.52
N LEU A 11 -4.27 -6.31 -2.00
CA LEU A 11 -5.55 -6.46 -1.27
C LEU A 11 -6.62 -7.17 -2.10
N ASN A 12 -6.67 -6.84 -3.40
CA ASN A 12 -7.64 -7.43 -4.32
C ASN A 12 -7.53 -8.96 -4.37
N MET A 13 -6.32 -9.48 -4.59
CA MET A 13 -6.06 -10.93 -4.62
C MET A 13 -6.48 -11.62 -3.31
N ILE A 14 -6.30 -10.94 -2.18
CA ILE A 14 -6.56 -11.48 -0.84
C ILE A 14 -8.05 -11.57 -0.59
N LEU A 15 -8.76 -10.46 -0.77
CA LEU A 15 -10.21 -10.41 -0.57
C LEU A 15 -10.92 -11.34 -1.55
N LYS A 16 -10.48 -11.38 -2.81
CA LYS A 16 -10.96 -12.36 -3.79
C LYS A 16 -10.80 -13.80 -3.30
N THR A 17 -9.58 -14.18 -2.90
CA THR A 17 -9.29 -15.53 -2.40
C THR A 17 -10.14 -15.87 -1.17
N MET A 18 -10.38 -14.90 -0.27
CA MET A 18 -11.22 -15.09 0.91
C MET A 18 -12.69 -15.31 0.54
N PHE A 19 -13.28 -14.43 -0.25
CA PHE A 19 -14.71 -14.44 -0.57
C PHE A 19 -15.09 -15.57 -1.54
N GLU A 20 -14.31 -15.79 -2.61
CA GLU A 20 -14.54 -16.93 -3.51
C GLU A 20 -14.33 -18.26 -2.77
N GLY A 21 -13.37 -18.30 -1.85
CA GLY A 21 -13.10 -19.47 -1.01
C GLY A 21 -14.23 -19.84 -0.05
N ILE A 22 -15.20 -18.94 0.19
CA ILE A 22 -16.43 -19.22 0.94
C ILE A 22 -17.68 -19.26 0.04
N GLY A 23 -17.49 -19.31 -1.28
CA GLY A 23 -18.57 -19.44 -2.27
C GLY A 23 -19.32 -18.14 -2.58
N VAL A 24 -18.75 -16.98 -2.25
CA VAL A 24 -19.35 -15.67 -2.56
C VAL A 24 -18.79 -15.16 -3.88
N GLU A 25 -19.70 -14.72 -4.77
CA GLU A 25 -19.33 -14.10 -6.05
C GLU A 25 -18.65 -12.74 -5.80
N VAL A 26 -17.50 -12.54 -6.44
CA VAL A 26 -16.70 -11.31 -6.34
C VAL A 26 -16.68 -10.60 -7.69
N ILE A 27 -17.03 -9.32 -7.67
CA ILE A 27 -16.88 -8.38 -8.79
C ILE A 27 -15.67 -7.50 -8.48
N ASP A 28 -14.52 -7.90 -9.02
CA ASP A 28 -13.27 -7.18 -8.81
C ASP A 28 -13.39 -5.73 -9.35
N PRO A 29 -13.02 -4.72 -8.55
CA PRO A 29 -12.83 -3.39 -9.09
C PRO A 29 -11.71 -3.45 -10.14
N PRO A 30 -11.88 -2.81 -11.32
CA PRO A 30 -10.80 -2.76 -12.30
C PRO A 30 -9.57 -2.07 -11.70
N PRO A 31 -8.35 -2.32 -12.23
CA PRO A 31 -7.18 -1.54 -11.87
C PRO A 31 -7.48 -0.04 -11.99
N SER A 32 -6.99 0.75 -11.04
CA SER A 32 -7.21 2.19 -11.04
C SER A 32 -6.61 2.83 -12.29
N THR A 33 -7.40 3.67 -12.96
CA THR A 33 -7.02 4.39 -14.18
C THR A 33 -7.42 5.85 -14.10
N ASN A 34 -7.06 6.65 -15.12
CA ASN A 34 -7.56 8.03 -15.25
C ASN A 34 -9.09 8.10 -15.28
N LYS A 35 -9.77 7.07 -15.81
CA LYS A 35 -11.24 6.98 -15.76
C LYS A 35 -11.72 6.88 -14.31
N THR A 36 -11.12 5.97 -13.53
CA THR A 36 -11.38 5.79 -12.10
C THR A 36 -11.18 7.10 -11.32
N LEU A 37 -10.05 7.78 -11.55
CA LEU A 37 -9.75 9.06 -10.93
C LEU A 37 -10.79 10.12 -11.29
N THR A 38 -11.15 10.23 -12.58
CA THR A 38 -12.14 11.20 -13.06
C THR A 38 -13.51 10.99 -12.41
N LEU A 39 -13.96 9.73 -12.32
CA LEU A 39 -15.20 9.38 -11.63
C LEU A 39 -15.13 9.74 -10.13
N GLY A 40 -14.01 9.46 -9.50
CA GLY A 40 -13.75 9.82 -8.10
C GLY A 40 -13.82 11.31 -7.83
N VAL A 41 -13.05 12.10 -8.59
CA VAL A 41 -12.94 13.55 -8.46
C VAL A 41 -14.29 14.23 -8.70
N ARG A 42 -15.01 13.83 -9.75
CA ARG A 42 -16.31 14.43 -10.10
C ARG A 42 -17.36 14.31 -9.00
N ASN A 43 -17.27 13.25 -8.18
CA ASN A 43 -18.29 12.89 -7.19
C ASN A 43 -17.81 13.08 -5.74
N SER A 44 -16.63 13.66 -5.53
CA SER A 44 -16.05 13.84 -4.20
C SER A 44 -15.78 15.32 -3.92
N HIS A 45 -15.74 15.68 -2.64
CA HIS A 45 -15.28 17.01 -2.24
C HIS A 45 -13.80 17.23 -2.64
N GLU A 46 -13.45 18.43 -3.12
CA GLU A 46 -12.09 18.80 -3.50
C GLU A 46 -11.03 18.52 -2.40
N PHE A 47 -11.37 18.75 -1.12
CA PHE A 47 -10.50 18.52 0.04
C PHE A 47 -10.57 17.09 0.60
N ALA A 48 -11.22 16.15 -0.10
CA ALA A 48 -11.03 14.73 0.18
C ALA A 48 -9.66 14.31 -0.36
N CYS A 49 -8.88 13.58 0.44
CA CYS A 49 -7.57 13.12 -0.01
C CYS A 49 -7.70 12.06 -1.11
N LEU A 50 -6.67 11.95 -1.95
CA LEU A 50 -6.68 11.12 -3.18
C LEU A 50 -7.20 9.68 -2.99
N PRO A 51 -6.82 8.92 -1.95
CA PRO A 51 -7.37 7.57 -1.72
C PRO A 51 -8.90 7.51 -1.63
N PHE A 52 -9.53 8.53 -1.04
CA PHE A 52 -10.99 8.62 -0.96
C PHE A 52 -11.61 8.69 -2.35
N LYS A 53 -11.07 9.59 -3.19
CA LYS A 53 -11.55 9.84 -4.55
C LYS A 53 -11.41 8.57 -5.40
N ILE A 54 -10.24 7.92 -5.35
CA ILE A 54 -10.02 6.66 -6.08
C ILE A 54 -11.01 5.58 -5.65
N ASN A 55 -11.26 5.41 -4.35
CA ASN A 55 -12.22 4.41 -3.87
C ASN A 55 -13.64 4.68 -4.37
N VAL A 56 -14.11 5.94 -4.41
CA VAL A 56 -15.40 6.30 -5.02
C VAL A 56 -15.44 5.87 -6.49
N GLY A 57 -14.38 6.16 -7.25
CA GLY A 57 -14.28 5.73 -8.64
C GLY A 57 -14.30 4.21 -8.81
N ASN A 58 -13.56 3.47 -7.98
CA ASN A 58 -13.57 2.00 -7.97
C ASN A 58 -14.97 1.45 -7.74
N PHE A 59 -15.70 2.01 -6.78
CA PHE A 59 -17.05 1.56 -6.43
C PHE A 59 -18.04 1.82 -7.54
N ILE A 60 -18.02 3.00 -8.16
CA ILE A 60 -18.84 3.30 -9.34
C ILE A 60 -18.60 2.26 -10.43
N GLU A 61 -17.33 2.00 -10.78
CA GLU A 61 -17.01 1.02 -11.83
C GLU A 61 -17.39 -0.42 -11.47
N ALA A 62 -17.33 -0.79 -10.19
CA ALA A 62 -17.73 -2.11 -9.74
C ALA A 62 -19.27 -2.28 -9.68
N LEU A 63 -20.00 -1.26 -9.25
CA LEU A 63 -21.47 -1.25 -9.25
C LEU A 63 -22.01 -1.30 -10.68
N ASP A 64 -21.41 -0.54 -11.63
CA ASP A 64 -21.75 -0.60 -13.05
C ASP A 64 -21.52 -2.00 -13.67
N ARG A 65 -20.62 -2.80 -13.07
CA ARG A 65 -20.35 -4.19 -13.44
C ARG A 65 -21.27 -5.20 -12.76
N GLY A 66 -22.22 -4.74 -11.96
CA GLY A 66 -23.23 -5.57 -11.30
C GLY A 66 -22.85 -6.03 -9.89
N ALA A 67 -21.90 -5.38 -9.22
CA ALA A 67 -21.76 -5.56 -7.78
C ALA A 67 -23.03 -5.04 -7.06
N ASP A 68 -23.51 -5.77 -6.06
CA ASP A 68 -24.66 -5.38 -5.24
C ASP A 68 -24.28 -5.06 -3.78
N THR A 69 -23.04 -5.40 -3.39
CA THR A 69 -22.54 -5.25 -2.03
C THR A 69 -21.11 -4.71 -2.04
N ILE A 70 -20.86 -3.64 -1.31
CA ILE A 70 -19.52 -3.08 -1.08
C ILE A 70 -19.04 -3.45 0.32
N ILE A 71 -17.85 -4.04 0.41
CA ILE A 71 -17.11 -4.20 1.65
C ILE A 71 -16.11 -3.05 1.76
N MET A 72 -16.27 -2.20 2.78
CA MET A 72 -15.35 -1.12 3.08
C MET A 72 -14.69 -1.35 4.43
N LEU A 73 -13.38 -1.13 4.50
CA LEU A 73 -12.67 -1.16 5.79
C LEU A 73 -12.96 0.14 6.54
N GLY A 74 -13.34 0.00 7.80
CA GLY A 74 -13.48 1.10 8.74
C GLY A 74 -12.17 1.41 9.47
N GLY A 75 -12.18 2.47 10.27
CA GLY A 75 -10.95 2.99 10.88
C GLY A 75 -11.22 3.71 12.19
N ILE A 76 -10.24 3.66 13.09
CA ILE A 76 -10.32 4.29 14.40
C ILE A 76 -9.25 5.36 14.49
N GLY A 77 -9.61 6.50 15.09
CA GLY A 77 -8.68 7.57 15.42
C GLY A 77 -8.96 8.84 14.62
N PRO A 78 -8.05 9.82 14.70
CA PRO A 78 -8.28 11.17 14.18
C PRO A 78 -8.18 11.26 12.64
N CYS A 79 -7.84 10.18 11.96
CA CYS A 79 -7.81 10.14 10.50
C CYS A 79 -9.23 10.06 9.92
N ARG A 80 -9.48 10.83 8.85
CA ARG A 80 -10.77 10.83 8.14
C ARG A 80 -11.15 9.48 7.53
N PHE A 81 -10.20 8.55 7.40
CA PHE A 81 -10.45 7.18 6.93
C PHE A 81 -11.62 6.49 7.67
N GLY A 82 -11.78 6.73 8.98
CA GLY A 82 -12.91 6.18 9.74
C GLY A 82 -14.30 6.63 9.26
N TYR A 83 -14.39 7.74 8.54
CA TYR A 83 -15.66 8.23 7.97
C TYR A 83 -15.82 7.87 6.49
N TYR A 84 -14.82 7.27 5.84
CA TYR A 84 -14.87 7.01 4.40
C TYR A 84 -16.11 6.24 4.00
N GLY A 85 -16.35 5.09 4.63
CA GLY A 85 -17.48 4.23 4.26
C GLY A 85 -18.83 4.95 4.36
N GLN A 86 -19.03 5.78 5.39
CA GLN A 86 -20.30 6.51 5.54
C GLN A 86 -20.46 7.57 4.46
N VAL A 87 -19.44 8.38 4.21
CA VAL A 87 -19.52 9.45 3.19
C VAL A 87 -19.63 8.87 1.79
N GLN A 88 -18.86 7.82 1.48
CA GLN A 88 -18.92 7.13 0.19
C GLN A 88 -20.29 6.48 -0.05
N ARG A 89 -20.91 5.94 1.01
CA ARG A 89 -22.27 5.39 0.93
C ARG A 89 -23.28 6.43 0.49
N GLU A 90 -23.28 7.60 1.12
CA GLU A 90 -24.24 8.65 0.79
C GLU A 90 -23.99 9.22 -0.61
N ILE A 91 -22.72 9.43 -1.01
CA ILE A 91 -22.38 9.83 -2.39
C ILE A 91 -22.95 8.84 -3.42
N LEU A 92 -22.75 7.53 -3.21
CA LEU A 92 -23.21 6.52 -4.17
C LEU A 92 -24.75 6.41 -4.21
N LYS A 93 -25.43 6.60 -3.08
CA LYS A 93 -26.91 6.67 -3.06
C LYS A 93 -27.43 7.90 -3.79
N ASP A 94 -26.81 9.06 -3.60
CA ASP A 94 -27.18 10.30 -4.30
C ASP A 94 -27.00 10.18 -5.82
N LEU A 95 -26.06 9.34 -6.27
CA LEU A 95 -25.87 8.98 -7.67
C LEU A 95 -26.92 7.97 -8.19
N GLY A 96 -27.81 7.46 -7.34
CA GLY A 96 -28.90 6.57 -7.71
C GLY A 96 -28.56 5.07 -7.67
N TYR A 97 -27.44 4.67 -7.08
CA TYR A 97 -27.11 3.25 -6.93
C TYR A 97 -27.91 2.60 -5.79
N ASP A 98 -28.46 1.41 -6.07
CA ASP A 98 -29.03 0.52 -5.06
C ASP A 98 -28.01 -0.58 -4.71
N PHE A 99 -27.52 -0.57 -3.49
CA PHE A 99 -26.47 -1.48 -3.02
C PHE A 99 -26.46 -1.57 -1.50
N LYS A 100 -25.85 -2.64 -0.99
CA LYS A 100 -25.54 -2.80 0.43
C LYS A 100 -24.09 -2.38 0.69
N MET A 101 -23.84 -1.59 1.73
CA MET A 101 -22.47 -1.35 2.21
C MET A 101 -22.25 -1.94 3.59
N ILE A 102 -21.29 -2.86 3.68
CA ILE A 102 -20.80 -3.43 4.94
C ILE A 102 -19.49 -2.73 5.29
N ILE A 103 -19.48 -2.02 6.41
CA ILE A 103 -18.29 -1.34 6.92
C ILE A 103 -17.70 -2.21 8.02
N VAL A 104 -16.45 -2.61 7.85
CA VAL A 104 -15.74 -3.50 8.78
C VAL A 104 -14.81 -2.68 9.64
N ASP A 105 -15.30 -2.26 10.80
CA ASP A 105 -14.48 -1.55 11.80
C ASP A 105 -13.56 -2.51 12.57
N PRO A 106 -12.37 -2.05 13.01
CA PRO A 106 -11.49 -2.89 13.82
C PRO A 106 -12.18 -3.32 15.14
N PRO A 107 -11.92 -4.54 15.65
CA PRO A 107 -12.76 -5.18 16.67
C PRO A 107 -12.82 -4.53 18.07
N HIS A 108 -12.24 -3.36 18.32
CA HIS A 108 -12.30 -2.61 19.60
C HIS A 108 -12.11 -3.43 20.91
N GLY A 109 -11.42 -4.57 20.85
CA GLY A 109 -11.29 -5.50 21.99
C GLY A 109 -12.44 -6.50 22.17
N ARG A 110 -13.48 -6.44 21.34
CA ARG A 110 -14.64 -7.34 21.28
C ARG A 110 -14.58 -8.27 20.07
N LEU A 111 -13.53 -9.10 20.02
CA LEU A 111 -13.26 -9.96 18.86
C LEU A 111 -14.40 -10.96 18.59
N ILE A 112 -15.04 -11.49 19.64
CA ILE A 112 -16.14 -12.48 19.49
C ILE A 112 -17.36 -11.83 18.83
N ASP A 113 -17.75 -10.64 19.28
CA ASP A 113 -18.91 -9.93 18.74
C ASP A 113 -18.66 -9.51 17.28
N PHE A 114 -17.45 -9.03 17.00
CA PHE A 114 -16.99 -8.73 15.64
C PHE A 114 -17.09 -9.95 14.71
N LEU A 115 -16.62 -11.12 15.15
CA LEU A 115 -16.71 -12.34 14.35
C LEU A 115 -18.16 -12.80 14.15
N LYS A 116 -19.03 -12.63 15.16
CA LYS A 116 -20.47 -12.92 15.04
C LYS A 116 -21.16 -11.99 14.05
N GLU A 117 -20.85 -10.69 14.10
CA GLU A 117 -21.38 -9.71 13.15
C GLU A 117 -20.94 -10.05 11.72
N LEU A 118 -19.63 -10.32 11.51
CA LEU A 118 -19.13 -10.75 10.21
C LEU A 118 -19.81 -12.04 9.72
N ALA A 119 -19.94 -13.05 10.57
CA ALA A 119 -20.61 -14.30 10.23
C ALA A 119 -22.09 -14.10 9.89
N SER A 120 -22.76 -13.11 10.50
CA SER A 120 -24.17 -12.82 10.22
C SER A 120 -24.42 -12.34 8.79
N TYR A 121 -23.41 -11.75 8.13
CA TYR A 121 -23.48 -11.40 6.71
C TYR A 121 -23.35 -12.62 5.78
N PHE A 122 -22.88 -13.76 6.30
CA PHE A 122 -22.58 -14.99 5.55
C PHE A 122 -23.17 -16.25 6.24
N PRO A 123 -24.51 -16.34 6.42
CA PRO A 123 -25.14 -17.36 7.27
C PRO A 123 -24.93 -18.81 6.80
N ASN A 124 -24.64 -19.02 5.50
CA ASN A 124 -24.46 -20.34 4.90
C ASN A 124 -22.99 -20.79 4.85
N VAL A 125 -22.08 -20.05 5.49
CA VAL A 125 -20.64 -20.32 5.43
C VAL A 125 -20.21 -21.12 6.67
N ASP A 126 -19.61 -22.29 6.41
CA ASP A 126 -18.98 -23.09 7.46
C ASP A 126 -17.70 -22.41 8.00
N GLY A 127 -17.59 -22.33 9.33
CA GLY A 127 -16.48 -21.65 9.99
C GLY A 127 -15.11 -22.26 9.69
N LYS A 128 -15.01 -23.58 9.46
CA LYS A 128 -13.73 -24.21 9.09
C LYS A 128 -13.31 -23.81 7.69
N THR A 129 -14.27 -23.74 6.76
CA THR A 129 -14.07 -23.29 5.38
C THR A 129 -13.62 -21.83 5.36
N ALA A 130 -14.30 -20.96 6.11
CA ALA A 130 -13.91 -19.56 6.27
C ALA A 130 -12.48 -19.42 6.82
N LEU A 131 -12.13 -20.16 7.88
CA LEU A 131 -10.79 -20.12 8.46
C LEU A 131 -9.73 -20.61 7.46
N LYS A 132 -10.01 -21.70 6.74
CA LYS A 132 -9.09 -22.24 5.72
C LYS A 132 -8.86 -21.23 4.59
N SER A 133 -9.91 -20.59 4.10
CA SER A 133 -9.83 -19.58 3.04
C SER A 133 -9.09 -18.33 3.52
N PHE A 134 -9.33 -17.88 4.75
CA PHE A 134 -8.58 -16.79 5.37
C PHE A 134 -7.09 -17.09 5.51
N VAL A 135 -6.72 -18.24 6.08
CA VAL A 135 -5.31 -18.64 6.25
C VAL A 135 -4.61 -18.74 4.89
N PHE A 136 -5.29 -19.28 3.87
CA PHE A 136 -4.73 -19.38 2.53
C PHE A 136 -4.54 -18.00 1.88
N ALA A 137 -5.49 -17.09 2.03
CA ALA A 137 -5.37 -15.71 1.55
C ALA A 137 -4.23 -14.96 2.25
N VAL A 138 -4.06 -15.13 3.57
CA VAL A 138 -2.92 -14.57 4.31
C VAL A 138 -1.59 -15.14 3.81
N LYS A 139 -1.52 -16.44 3.47
CA LYS A 139 -0.32 -17.02 2.85
C LYS A 139 0.00 -16.38 1.49
N LYS A 140 -1.01 -16.17 0.63
CA LYS A 140 -0.84 -15.45 -0.65
C LYS A 140 -0.38 -14.01 -0.45
N MET A 141 -0.94 -13.30 0.54
CA MET A 141 -0.52 -11.94 0.90
C MET A 141 0.96 -11.87 1.25
N ILE A 142 1.41 -12.70 2.19
CA ILE A 142 2.83 -12.74 2.62
C ILE A 142 3.74 -13.09 1.43
N ALA A 143 3.30 -13.99 0.57
CA ALA A 143 4.01 -14.35 -0.66
C ALA A 143 4.14 -13.19 -1.65
N ALA A 144 3.06 -12.43 -1.88
CA ALA A 144 3.05 -11.26 -2.75
C ALA A 144 3.99 -10.17 -2.22
N ASP A 145 3.87 -9.83 -0.93
CA ASP A 145 4.69 -8.79 -0.30
C ASP A 145 6.17 -9.21 -0.28
N LYS A 146 6.47 -10.50 -0.05
CA LYS A 146 7.84 -11.03 -0.15
C LYS A 146 8.40 -10.88 -1.56
N LEU A 147 7.60 -11.19 -2.58
CA LEU A 147 8.02 -11.09 -3.98
C LEU A 147 8.23 -9.62 -4.39
N GLU A 148 7.35 -8.71 -3.96
CA GLU A 148 7.52 -7.26 -4.19
C GLU A 148 8.76 -6.71 -3.48
N LYS A 149 8.98 -7.02 -2.20
CA LYS A 149 10.20 -6.66 -1.46
C LYS A 149 11.46 -7.13 -2.20
N PHE A 150 11.42 -8.33 -2.77
CA PHE A 150 12.52 -8.86 -3.58
C PHE A 150 12.70 -8.07 -4.88
N LEU A 151 11.61 -7.82 -5.61
CA LEU A 151 11.62 -7.04 -6.84
C LEU A 151 12.20 -5.63 -6.64
N LEU A 152 11.74 -4.90 -5.62
CA LEU A 152 12.17 -3.51 -5.35
C LEU A 152 13.65 -3.38 -4.99
N LYS A 153 14.27 -4.48 -4.57
CA LYS A 153 15.72 -4.56 -4.41
C LYS A 153 16.40 -4.89 -5.73
N TYR A 154 16.00 -5.99 -6.38
CA TYR A 154 16.75 -6.53 -7.51
C TYR A 154 16.51 -5.78 -8.82
N ARG A 155 15.35 -5.15 -9.05
CA ARG A 155 15.08 -4.36 -10.26
C ARG A 155 16.11 -3.23 -10.46
N ALA A 156 16.68 -2.70 -9.38
CA ALA A 156 17.77 -1.71 -9.42
C ALA A 156 19.06 -2.21 -10.11
N HIS A 157 19.21 -3.53 -10.19
CA HIS A 157 20.35 -4.26 -10.74
C HIS A 157 20.02 -4.93 -12.08
N GLU A 158 18.91 -4.57 -12.71
CA GLU A 158 18.44 -5.17 -13.94
C GLU A 158 19.37 -4.88 -15.13
N ASP A 159 19.69 -5.92 -15.90
CA ASP A 159 20.56 -5.81 -17.08
C ASP A 159 19.84 -5.14 -18.27
N LYS A 160 18.54 -5.42 -18.42
CA LYS A 160 17.68 -4.91 -19.49
C LYS A 160 16.39 -4.36 -18.90
N PRO A 161 16.11 -3.05 -19.04
CA PRO A 161 14.94 -2.41 -18.46
C PRO A 161 13.63 -3.17 -18.73
N GLY A 162 12.89 -3.46 -17.67
CA GLY A 162 11.54 -4.05 -17.69
C GLY A 162 11.47 -5.58 -17.68
N VAL A 163 12.58 -6.32 -17.73
CA VAL A 163 12.57 -7.80 -17.74
C VAL A 163 12.03 -8.38 -16.42
N THR A 164 12.59 -7.98 -15.29
CA THR A 164 12.16 -8.31 -13.93
C THR A 164 10.72 -7.86 -13.66
N THR A 165 10.28 -6.74 -14.25
CA THR A 165 8.87 -6.29 -14.17
C THR A 165 7.94 -7.25 -14.88
N LYS A 166 8.27 -7.67 -16.11
CA LYS A 166 7.48 -8.68 -16.84
C LYS A 166 7.42 -10.01 -16.09
N ILE A 167 8.56 -10.45 -15.52
CA ILE A 167 8.62 -11.65 -14.68
C ILE A 167 7.71 -11.49 -13.46
N TYR A 168 7.77 -10.36 -12.76
CA TYR A 168 6.92 -10.09 -11.62
C TYR A 168 5.43 -10.15 -11.97
N GLU A 169 5.00 -9.45 -13.02
CA GLU A 169 3.61 -9.44 -13.48
C GLU A 169 3.11 -10.84 -13.90
N GLU A 170 3.95 -11.63 -14.57
CA GLU A 170 3.65 -13.03 -14.93
C GLU A 170 3.42 -13.87 -13.66
N TYR A 171 4.31 -13.75 -12.68
CA TYR A 171 4.26 -14.57 -11.48
C TYR A 171 3.19 -14.10 -10.47
N MET A 172 2.82 -12.83 -10.46
CA MET A 172 1.65 -12.33 -9.72
C MET A 172 0.35 -12.94 -10.26
N LYS A 173 0.18 -13.01 -11.59
CA LYS A 173 -0.97 -13.70 -12.21
C LYS A 173 -1.01 -15.20 -11.90
N LYS A 174 0.16 -15.85 -11.76
CA LYS A 174 0.24 -17.25 -11.31
C LYS A 174 -0.14 -17.37 -9.83
N LEU A 175 0.33 -16.45 -8.99
CA LEU A 175 0.04 -16.43 -7.56
C LEU A 175 -1.45 -16.25 -7.29
N GLU A 176 -2.13 -15.37 -8.03
CA GLU A 176 -3.58 -15.19 -7.99
C GLU A 176 -4.32 -16.52 -8.23
N LYS A 177 -3.89 -17.29 -9.24
CA LYS A 177 -4.50 -18.57 -9.64
C LYS A 177 -4.08 -19.77 -8.78
N ALA A 178 -3.12 -19.61 -7.86
CA ALA A 178 -2.65 -20.71 -7.04
C ALA A 178 -3.77 -21.28 -6.15
N GLN A 179 -3.83 -22.61 -6.03
CA GLN A 179 -4.91 -23.33 -5.35
C GLN A 179 -4.51 -23.85 -3.97
N ASN A 180 -3.21 -23.94 -3.69
CA ASN A 180 -2.73 -24.45 -2.41
C ASN A 180 -1.38 -23.83 -2.01
N GLY A 181 -0.99 -24.05 -0.74
CA GLY A 181 0.21 -23.45 -0.19
C GLY A 181 1.52 -23.92 -0.84
N LYS A 182 1.59 -25.16 -1.36
CA LYS A 182 2.81 -25.67 -2.01
C LYS A 182 3.04 -24.97 -3.36
N GLU A 183 1.98 -24.73 -4.11
CA GLU A 183 2.03 -23.93 -5.35
C GLU A 183 2.50 -22.51 -5.06
N VAL A 184 1.96 -21.86 -4.03
CA VAL A 184 2.39 -20.52 -3.61
C VAL A 184 3.91 -20.48 -3.37
N ASP A 185 4.44 -21.42 -2.59
CA ASP A 185 5.87 -21.47 -2.26
C ASP A 185 6.73 -21.69 -3.52
N LYS A 186 6.28 -22.58 -4.42
CA LYS A 186 6.96 -22.86 -5.69
C LYS A 186 6.97 -21.63 -6.61
N ILE A 187 5.84 -20.96 -6.78
CA ILE A 187 5.69 -19.76 -7.61
C ILE A 187 6.64 -18.67 -7.14
N VAL A 188 6.66 -18.36 -5.84
CA VAL A 188 7.55 -17.33 -5.28
C VAL A 188 9.02 -17.70 -5.47
N SER A 189 9.40 -18.95 -5.20
CA SER A 189 10.78 -19.42 -5.35
C SER A 189 11.28 -19.29 -6.79
N GLU A 190 10.47 -19.72 -7.75
CA GLU A 190 10.78 -19.60 -9.18
C GLU A 190 10.87 -18.14 -9.64
N ALA A 191 9.94 -17.29 -9.19
CA ALA A 191 9.94 -15.87 -9.51
C ALA A 191 11.23 -15.19 -9.03
N MET A 192 11.59 -15.40 -7.75
CA MET A 192 12.81 -14.84 -7.16
C MET A 192 14.07 -15.33 -7.87
N LYS A 193 14.12 -16.62 -8.25
CA LYS A 193 15.22 -17.17 -9.03
C LYS A 193 15.36 -16.46 -10.38
N LYS A 194 14.27 -16.36 -11.15
CA LYS A 194 14.28 -15.69 -12.47
C LYS A 194 14.62 -14.21 -12.37
N ILE A 195 14.07 -13.49 -11.38
CA ILE A 195 14.42 -12.08 -11.15
C ILE A 195 15.93 -11.96 -10.92
N LYS A 196 16.50 -12.78 -10.03
CA LYS A 196 17.93 -12.74 -9.73
C LYS A 196 18.80 -13.06 -10.96
N GLU A 197 18.39 -14.02 -11.79
CA GLU A 197 19.10 -14.37 -13.04
C GLU A 197 19.14 -13.21 -14.05
N ASN A 198 18.20 -12.25 -13.97
CA ASN A 198 18.09 -11.11 -14.87
C ASN A 198 18.42 -9.76 -14.20
N ALA A 199 19.01 -9.81 -13.00
CA ALA A 199 19.30 -8.64 -12.17
C ALA A 199 20.68 -8.74 -11.51
N ASN A 200 21.72 -8.76 -12.32
CA ASN A 200 23.10 -8.99 -11.87
C ASN A 200 24.05 -7.79 -12.05
N VAL A 201 23.54 -6.63 -12.48
CA VAL A 201 24.36 -5.42 -12.66
C VAL A 201 24.93 -4.96 -11.31
N ARG A 202 26.27 -4.91 -11.24
CA ARG A 202 27.00 -4.35 -10.10
C ARG A 202 27.30 -2.89 -10.36
N ARG A 203 26.85 -2.02 -9.45
CA ARG A 203 27.13 -0.58 -9.47
C ARG A 203 28.26 -0.25 -8.49
N LYS A 204 29.13 0.70 -8.85
CA LYS A 204 30.19 1.20 -7.95
C LYS A 204 29.61 1.79 -6.67
N ILE A 205 28.50 2.52 -6.80
CA ILE A 205 27.73 3.08 -5.70
C ILE A 205 26.30 2.57 -5.83
N GLN A 206 25.86 1.83 -4.81
CA GLN A 206 24.49 1.31 -4.73
C GLN A 206 23.69 2.11 -3.70
N LEU A 207 22.85 3.01 -4.19
CA LEU A 207 21.96 3.82 -3.35
C LEU A 207 20.80 2.99 -2.81
N LYS A 208 20.38 3.32 -1.60
CA LYS A 208 19.25 2.75 -0.85
C LYS A 208 18.35 3.87 -0.38
N VAL A 209 17.09 3.84 -0.81
CA VAL A 209 16.08 4.85 -0.44
C VAL A 209 14.89 4.17 0.21
N ALA A 210 14.42 4.75 1.31
CA ALA A 210 13.18 4.33 1.96
C ALA A 210 12.00 5.19 1.48
N LEU A 211 10.87 4.55 1.16
CA LEU A 211 9.61 5.21 0.87
C LEU A 211 8.71 5.13 2.10
N VAL A 212 8.48 6.28 2.72
CA VAL A 212 7.60 6.46 3.89
C VAL A 212 6.37 7.25 3.49
N GLY A 213 5.28 7.13 4.23
CA GLY A 213 4.08 7.92 3.98
C GLY A 213 2.78 7.18 4.21
N GLU A 214 1.74 7.68 3.56
CA GLU A 214 0.40 7.12 3.63
C GLU A 214 0.34 5.73 2.96
N ILE A 215 -0.30 4.75 3.62
CA ILE A 215 -0.27 3.34 3.19
C ILE A 215 -0.90 3.10 1.82
N TYR A 216 -2.02 3.76 1.51
CA TYR A 216 -2.68 3.60 0.22
C TYR A 216 -1.76 4.10 -0.88
N MET A 217 -1.12 5.25 -0.65
CA MET A 217 -0.15 5.81 -1.58
C MET A 217 1.08 4.92 -1.74
N LEU A 218 1.51 4.17 -0.72
CA LEU A 218 2.64 3.23 -0.83
C LEU A 218 2.27 1.95 -1.59
N LEU A 219 1.02 1.51 -1.46
CA LEU A 219 0.57 0.21 -1.98
C LEU A 219 -0.09 0.28 -3.36
N GLU A 220 -0.65 1.41 -3.77
CA GLU A 220 -1.32 1.57 -5.07
C GLU A 220 -0.44 2.35 -6.08
N PRO A 221 0.24 1.67 -7.03
CA PRO A 221 1.16 2.30 -7.97
C PRO A 221 0.52 3.40 -8.82
N PHE A 222 -0.77 3.30 -9.16
CA PHE A 222 -1.44 4.33 -9.93
C PHE A 222 -1.43 5.69 -9.22
N THR A 223 -1.61 5.71 -7.90
CA THR A 223 -1.69 6.96 -7.14
C THR A 223 -0.36 7.69 -6.98
N ASN A 224 0.76 6.97 -7.08
CA ASN A 224 2.09 7.52 -6.87
C ASN A 224 2.96 7.56 -8.14
N MET A 225 2.34 7.28 -9.31
CA MET A 225 3.00 7.19 -10.62
C MET A 225 4.10 6.13 -10.68
N ASP A 226 3.91 5.03 -9.95
CA ASP A 226 4.86 3.92 -9.81
C ASP A 226 6.29 4.38 -9.42
N ILE A 227 6.37 5.29 -8.44
CA ILE A 227 7.64 5.87 -7.96
C ILE A 227 8.70 4.81 -7.62
N SER A 228 8.27 3.65 -7.11
CA SER A 228 9.17 2.56 -6.76
C SER A 228 9.87 2.00 -8.00
N LYS A 229 9.14 1.81 -9.10
CA LYS A 229 9.71 1.42 -10.39
C LYS A 229 10.62 2.51 -10.95
N SER A 230 10.20 3.78 -10.94
CA SER A 230 11.04 4.88 -11.45
C SER A 230 12.38 4.98 -10.72
N LEU A 231 12.41 4.84 -9.39
CA LEU A 231 13.64 4.82 -8.61
C LEU A 231 14.52 3.60 -8.93
N ASN A 232 13.93 2.42 -9.12
CA ASN A 232 14.67 1.24 -9.52
C ASN A 232 15.29 1.40 -10.92
N GLU A 233 14.58 2.02 -11.86
CA GLU A 233 15.10 2.32 -13.21
C GLU A 233 16.28 3.30 -13.15
N LEU A 234 16.30 4.20 -12.16
CA LEU A 234 17.47 5.04 -11.82
C LEU A 234 18.59 4.27 -11.09
N GLY A 235 18.43 2.97 -10.83
CA GLY A 235 19.43 2.12 -10.18
C GLY A 235 19.42 2.15 -8.66
N VAL A 236 18.35 2.66 -8.03
CA VAL A 236 18.22 2.77 -6.57
C VAL A 236 17.51 1.55 -6.00
N GLU A 237 18.07 0.93 -4.96
CA GLU A 237 17.37 -0.09 -4.15
C GLU A 237 16.29 0.61 -3.32
N VAL A 238 15.03 0.19 -3.47
CA VAL A 238 13.89 0.82 -2.80
C VAL A 238 13.37 -0.06 -1.68
N THR A 239 13.05 0.55 -0.53
CA THR A 239 12.32 -0.11 0.56
C THR A 239 11.07 0.69 0.92
N LYS A 240 9.88 0.15 0.63
CA LYS A 240 8.63 0.65 1.21
C LYS A 240 8.57 0.29 2.69
N THR A 241 8.01 1.18 3.51
CA THR A 241 7.93 0.95 4.95
C THR A 241 6.64 0.29 5.41
N GLU A 242 5.64 0.27 4.55
CA GLU A 242 4.34 -0.35 4.81
C GLU A 242 4.05 -1.40 3.74
N TYR A 243 3.52 -2.54 4.20
CA TYR A 243 3.05 -3.66 3.39
C TYR A 243 1.76 -4.21 4.01
N LEU A 244 0.90 -4.81 3.20
CA LEU A 244 -0.39 -5.27 3.68
C LEU A 244 -0.26 -6.42 4.69
N SER A 245 0.68 -7.34 4.48
CA SER A 245 0.99 -8.42 5.42
C SER A 245 1.43 -7.87 6.76
N ASP A 246 2.31 -6.88 6.73
CA ASP A 246 2.85 -6.25 7.93
C ASP A 246 1.69 -5.54 8.65
N TYR A 247 0.87 -4.76 7.95
CA TYR A 247 -0.30 -4.10 8.52
C TYR A 247 -1.27 -5.09 9.18
N LEU A 248 -1.60 -6.21 8.53
CA LEU A 248 -2.53 -7.22 9.04
C LEU A 248 -1.96 -7.96 10.26
N ILE A 249 -0.71 -8.42 10.19
CA ILE A 249 -0.03 -9.12 11.28
C ILE A 249 0.11 -8.20 12.49
N ASN A 250 0.50 -6.94 12.28
CA ASN A 250 0.67 -5.97 13.37
C ASN A 250 -0.68 -5.58 13.99
N SER A 251 -1.74 -5.51 13.20
CA SER A 251 -3.10 -5.30 13.70
C SER A 251 -3.60 -6.47 14.56
N ALA A 252 -3.22 -7.71 14.20
CA ALA A 252 -3.58 -8.92 14.94
C ALA A 252 -2.75 -9.12 16.23
N PHE A 253 -1.44 -8.82 16.21
CA PHE A 253 -0.51 -9.14 17.30
C PHE A 253 -0.04 -7.93 18.14
N LYS A 254 -0.53 -6.71 17.86
CA LYS A 254 -0.54 -5.44 18.64
C LYS A 254 0.69 -4.94 19.44
N LEU A 255 1.76 -5.69 19.67
CA LEU A 255 2.71 -5.40 20.75
C LEU A 255 4.15 -5.02 20.30
N PRO A 256 4.83 -5.70 19.35
CA PRO A 256 6.24 -5.41 19.11
C PRO A 256 6.48 -4.12 18.30
N GLN A 257 5.77 -3.94 17.18
CA GLN A 257 6.08 -2.87 16.22
C GLN A 257 5.60 -1.50 16.71
N ARG A 258 4.45 -1.41 17.38
CA ARG A 258 3.96 -0.14 17.96
C ARG A 258 4.92 0.39 19.03
N MET A 259 5.58 -0.51 19.77
CA MET A 259 6.63 -0.15 20.72
C MET A 259 7.91 0.32 20.01
N GLU A 260 8.30 -0.33 18.91
CA GLU A 260 9.40 0.12 18.05
C GLU A 260 9.12 1.52 17.48
N PHE A 261 7.91 1.78 16.97
CA PHE A 261 7.54 3.09 16.43
C PHE A 261 7.60 4.18 17.50
N LYS A 262 6.99 3.94 18.67
CA LYS A 262 7.09 4.88 19.80
C LYS A 262 8.53 5.13 20.23
N LYS A 263 9.38 4.09 20.24
CA LYS A 263 10.80 4.21 20.58
C LYS A 263 11.54 5.07 19.56
N ASN A 264 11.33 4.83 18.26
CA ASN A 264 12.02 5.57 17.20
C ASN A 264 11.51 7.00 17.03
N ALA A 265 10.23 7.26 17.26
CA ALA A 265 9.63 8.59 17.20
C ALA A 265 9.81 9.42 18.50
N ARG A 266 10.37 8.84 19.56
CA ARG A 266 10.57 9.53 20.84
C ARG A 266 11.39 10.82 20.66
N GLY A 267 10.90 11.93 21.22
CA GLY A 267 11.49 13.26 21.06
C GLY A 267 11.07 14.00 19.78
N TYR A 268 10.32 13.34 18.88
CA TYR A 268 9.79 13.93 17.65
C TYR A 268 8.26 13.91 17.61
N LEU A 269 7.66 12.75 17.88
CA LEU A 269 6.21 12.56 17.91
C LEU A 269 5.85 11.48 18.94
N GLU A 270 5.32 11.90 20.08
CA GLU A 270 5.02 10.99 21.20
C GLU A 270 3.59 10.45 21.17
N ARG A 271 2.70 11.12 20.44
CA ARG A 271 1.28 10.75 20.32
C ARG A 271 0.95 10.36 18.90
N ASP A 272 0.08 9.37 18.80
CA ASP A 272 -0.47 8.90 17.54
C ASP A 272 -1.44 9.96 16.99
N ILE A 273 -1.14 10.47 15.80
CA ILE A 273 -1.94 11.50 15.11
C ILE A 273 -2.86 10.90 14.05
N GLY A 274 -3.06 9.58 14.08
CA GLY A 274 -3.88 8.82 13.14
C GLY A 274 -3.19 8.60 11.79
N GLY A 275 -3.82 7.80 10.94
CA GLY A 275 -3.24 7.42 9.65
C GLY A 275 -1.89 6.75 9.85
N HIS A 276 -0.90 7.15 9.05
CA HIS A 276 0.46 6.61 9.11
C HIS A 276 1.50 7.63 9.62
N GLY A 277 1.06 8.77 10.18
CA GLY A 277 1.99 9.85 10.56
C GLY A 277 3.03 9.44 11.60
N LEU A 278 2.64 8.63 12.60
CA LEU A 278 3.60 8.07 13.58
C LEU A 278 4.59 7.12 12.89
N ASN A 279 4.09 6.26 11.99
CA ASN A 279 4.92 5.32 11.25
C ASN A 279 5.92 6.07 10.36
N THR A 280 5.48 7.10 9.64
CA THR A 280 6.32 7.97 8.80
C THR A 280 7.47 8.58 9.59
N VAL A 281 7.18 9.18 10.75
CA VAL A 281 8.20 9.76 11.64
C VAL A 281 9.16 8.68 12.16
N ALA A 282 8.63 7.59 12.70
CA ALA A 282 9.42 6.51 13.28
C ALA A 282 10.32 5.81 12.25
N ASN A 283 9.78 5.54 11.06
CA ASN A 283 10.52 4.89 9.99
C ASN A 283 11.59 5.84 9.42
N THR A 284 11.34 7.13 9.31
CA THR A 284 12.37 8.10 8.90
C THR A 284 13.58 8.02 9.84
N VAL A 285 13.37 8.01 11.16
CA VAL A 285 14.45 7.82 12.15
C VAL A 285 15.11 6.44 12.00
N LYS A 286 14.33 5.38 11.81
CA LYS A 286 14.85 4.02 11.62
C LYS A 286 15.80 3.94 10.44
N TYR A 287 15.38 4.41 9.26
CA TYR A 287 16.19 4.32 8.04
C TYR A 287 17.39 5.27 8.07
N ALA A 288 17.29 6.40 8.78
CA ALA A 288 18.46 7.22 9.09
C ALA A 288 19.51 6.44 9.90
N LYS A 289 19.10 5.75 10.97
CA LYS A 289 20.00 4.92 11.80
C LYS A 289 20.56 3.70 11.06
N LEU A 290 19.85 3.20 10.05
CA LEU A 290 20.30 2.12 9.18
C LEU A 290 21.20 2.60 8.03
N ASN A 291 21.62 3.88 8.03
CA ASN A 291 22.47 4.49 7.03
C ASN A 291 21.93 4.35 5.60
N TYR A 292 20.62 4.54 5.43
CA TYR A 292 20.05 4.73 4.09
C TYR A 292 20.51 6.07 3.53
N ASP A 293 20.64 6.14 2.20
CA ASP A 293 21.14 7.33 1.52
C ASP A 293 20.11 8.45 1.50
N GLY A 294 18.82 8.12 1.52
CA GLY A 294 17.75 9.09 1.59
C GLY A 294 16.40 8.48 1.93
N VAL A 295 15.46 9.36 2.25
CA VAL A 295 14.05 9.02 2.49
C VAL A 295 13.17 9.86 1.57
N ILE A 296 12.23 9.23 0.88
CA ILE A 296 11.19 9.94 0.14
C ILE A 296 9.87 9.71 0.88
N HIS A 297 9.26 10.81 1.29
CA HIS A 297 7.97 10.87 1.93
C HIS A 297 6.88 11.12 0.88
N ILE A 298 5.93 10.21 0.77
CA ILE A 298 4.80 10.33 -0.16
C ILE A 298 3.50 10.54 0.62
N LEU A 299 2.70 11.52 0.19
CA LEU A 299 1.44 11.82 0.86
C LEU A 299 0.41 12.34 -0.13
N PRO A 300 -0.89 12.05 0.07
CA PRO A 300 -1.92 12.73 -0.68
C PRO A 300 -2.12 14.15 -0.15
N PHE A 301 -2.46 15.08 -1.04
CA PHE A 301 -2.86 16.42 -0.67
C PHE A 301 -3.98 16.38 0.36
N THR A 302 -3.95 17.28 1.34
CA THR A 302 -4.86 17.38 2.50
C THR A 302 -4.80 16.25 3.54
N CYS A 303 -3.86 15.31 3.43
CA CYS A 303 -3.69 14.28 4.46
C CYS A 303 -3.06 14.86 5.74
N THR A 304 -3.90 15.24 6.70
CA THR A 304 -3.46 15.92 7.94
C THR A 304 -2.34 15.18 8.69
N PRO A 305 -2.41 13.85 8.93
CA PRO A 305 -1.35 13.16 9.63
C PRO A 305 0.01 13.25 8.93
N GLU A 306 0.03 13.11 7.60
CA GLU A 306 1.27 13.18 6.83
C GLU A 306 1.78 14.62 6.68
N ILE A 307 0.90 15.63 6.61
CA ILE A 307 1.31 17.06 6.63
C ILE A 307 2.01 17.39 7.96
N VAL A 308 1.48 16.91 9.08
CA VAL A 308 2.14 17.07 10.39
C VAL A 308 3.48 16.32 10.40
N ALA A 309 3.50 15.07 9.91
CA ALA A 309 4.74 14.30 9.81
C ALA A 309 5.79 15.00 8.93
N GLN A 310 5.39 15.64 7.83
CA GLN A 310 6.27 16.38 6.92
C GLN A 310 7.09 17.45 7.64
N GLY A 311 6.46 18.23 8.54
CA GLY A 311 7.17 19.23 9.34
C GLY A 311 8.18 18.61 10.30
N ILE A 312 7.86 17.44 10.86
CA ILE A 312 8.70 16.73 11.82
C ILE A 312 9.90 16.06 11.14
N ILE A 313 9.70 15.40 9.99
CA ILE A 313 10.77 14.72 9.27
C ILE A 313 11.82 15.70 8.73
N ALA A 314 11.46 16.97 8.49
CA ALA A 314 12.43 18.01 8.16
C ALA A 314 13.43 18.27 9.30
N LYS A 315 12.99 18.14 10.56
CA LYS A 315 13.89 18.19 11.72
C LYS A 315 14.75 16.93 11.80
N ILE A 316 14.16 15.75 11.59
CA ILE A 316 14.90 14.47 11.58
C ILE A 316 16.00 14.49 10.51
N SER A 317 15.71 15.04 9.33
CA SER A 317 16.67 15.21 8.24
C SER A 317 17.93 15.95 8.69
N ARG A 318 17.77 17.04 9.45
CA ARG A 318 18.88 17.81 10.03
C ARG A 318 19.58 17.06 11.14
N ASP A 319 18.82 16.52 12.10
CA ASP A 319 19.37 15.87 13.29
C ASP A 319 20.19 14.61 12.94
N TYR A 320 19.81 13.87 11.90
CA TYR A 320 20.49 12.66 11.45
C TYR A 320 21.33 12.85 10.17
N ASN A 321 21.36 14.05 9.60
CA ASN A 321 22.00 14.35 8.31
C ASN A 321 21.59 13.37 7.19
N ILE A 322 20.30 13.00 7.13
CA ILE A 322 19.74 12.18 6.04
C ILE A 322 18.93 13.07 5.10
N PRO A 323 19.20 13.07 3.77
CA PRO A 323 18.36 13.77 2.81
C PRO A 323 16.93 13.23 2.80
N VAL A 324 15.96 14.15 2.88
CA VAL A 324 14.53 13.83 2.82
C VAL A 324 13.86 14.67 1.73
N MET A 325 13.06 14.02 0.88
CA MET A 325 12.20 14.69 -0.09
C MET A 325 10.74 14.35 0.18
N SER A 326 9.84 15.34 0.15
CA SER A 326 8.39 15.09 0.24
C SER A 326 7.71 15.32 -1.11
N LEU A 327 6.86 14.38 -1.50
CA LEU A 327 6.09 14.35 -2.74
C LEU A 327 4.60 14.28 -2.39
N VAL A 328 3.92 15.42 -2.57
CA VAL A 328 2.48 15.54 -2.36
C VAL A 328 1.76 15.14 -3.65
N TYR A 329 0.70 14.33 -3.59
CA TYR A 329 -0.05 13.86 -4.76
C TYR A 329 -1.52 14.28 -4.70
N ASP A 330 -2.06 14.72 -5.84
CA ASP A 330 -3.46 15.08 -6.06
C ASP A 330 -3.91 14.67 -7.47
N GLU A 331 -5.16 14.96 -7.82
CA GLU A 331 -5.73 14.66 -9.14
C GLU A 331 -5.12 15.44 -10.32
N ASN A 332 -4.44 16.56 -10.07
CA ASN A 332 -3.85 17.42 -11.08
C ASN A 332 -2.34 17.18 -11.26
N THR A 333 -1.81 16.20 -10.54
CA THR A 333 -0.40 15.92 -10.47
C THR A 333 0.12 15.41 -11.83
N GLY A 334 1.08 16.12 -12.41
CA GLY A 334 1.64 15.80 -13.74
C GLY A 334 2.95 15.00 -13.68
N GLN A 335 3.07 13.95 -14.50
CA GLN A 335 4.17 12.97 -14.43
C GLN A 335 5.58 13.54 -14.68
N ALA A 336 5.73 14.47 -15.63
CA ALA A 336 7.04 14.99 -16.04
C ALA A 336 7.76 15.72 -14.88
N GLY A 337 7.04 16.52 -14.09
CA GLY A 337 7.63 17.26 -12.97
C GLY A 337 8.12 16.36 -11.84
N TYR A 338 7.52 15.18 -11.65
CA TYR A 338 7.94 14.23 -10.62
C TYR A 338 9.22 13.52 -11.02
N GLN A 339 9.31 13.10 -12.27
CA GLN A 339 10.48 12.40 -12.77
C GLN A 339 11.75 13.24 -12.61
N THR A 340 11.74 14.51 -13.03
CA THR A 340 12.90 15.40 -12.87
C THR A 340 13.29 15.61 -11.40
N ARG A 341 12.31 15.67 -10.48
CA ARG A 341 12.59 15.79 -9.04
C ARG A 341 13.22 14.51 -8.48
N LEU A 342 12.80 13.34 -8.94
CA LEU A 342 13.42 12.06 -8.57
C LEU A 342 14.85 11.97 -9.07
N GLU A 343 15.08 12.30 -10.34
CA GLU A 343 16.42 12.34 -10.94
C GLU A 343 17.36 13.27 -10.17
N ALA A 344 16.92 14.51 -9.90
CA ALA A 344 17.70 15.48 -9.13
C ALA A 344 17.98 15.02 -7.69
N PHE A 345 17.01 14.36 -7.05
CA PHE A 345 17.20 13.81 -5.70
C PHE A 345 18.23 12.67 -5.72
N VAL A 346 18.14 11.74 -6.67
CA VAL A 346 19.10 10.65 -6.84
C VAL A 346 20.51 11.17 -7.13
N ASP A 347 20.65 12.19 -7.97
CA ASP A 347 21.94 12.84 -8.24
C ASP A 347 22.56 13.47 -6.97
N LEU A 348 21.74 14.12 -6.15
CA LEU A 348 22.17 14.66 -4.86
C LEU A 348 22.69 13.55 -3.95
N LEU A 349 21.97 12.41 -3.87
CA LEU A 349 22.39 11.27 -3.06
C LEU A 349 23.72 10.68 -3.56
N TYR A 350 23.88 10.56 -4.88
CA TYR A 350 25.11 10.07 -5.50
C TYR A 350 26.30 10.97 -5.14
N ARG A 351 26.16 12.30 -5.26
CA ARG A 351 27.22 13.25 -4.91
C ARG A 351 27.64 13.13 -3.45
N LYS A 352 26.66 13.12 -2.54
CA LYS A 352 26.91 12.95 -1.10
C LYS A 352 27.66 11.64 -0.79
N ARG A 353 27.33 10.55 -1.49
CA ARG A 353 28.01 9.27 -1.28
C ARG A 353 29.42 9.25 -1.88
N MET A 354 29.65 9.95 -2.99
CA MET A 354 31.01 10.11 -3.54
C MET A 354 31.93 10.86 -2.58
N GLU A 355 31.46 11.93 -1.94
CA GLU A 355 32.22 12.70 -0.94
C GLU A 355 32.64 11.89 0.30
N VAL A 356 31.96 10.77 0.60
CA VAL A 356 32.30 9.88 1.71
C VAL A 356 33.29 8.78 1.29
N ILE A 357 33.32 8.44 -0.01
CA ILE A 357 34.15 7.36 -0.57
C ILE A 357 35.51 7.88 -1.06
N CYS A 358 35.54 9.09 -1.60
CA CYS A 358 36.74 9.82 -2.02
C CYS A 358 37.35 10.55 -0.82
#